data_AF-A0A0R3NHW9-F1
#
_entry.id   AF-A0A0R3NHW9-F1
#
_cell.length_a   1.000
_cell.length_b   1.000
_cell.length_c   1.000
_cell.angle_alpha   90.00
_cell.angle_beta   90.00
_cell.angle_gamma   90.00
#
_symmetry.space_group_name_H-M   'P 1'
#
loop_
_entity.id
_entity.type
_entity.pdbx_description
1 polymer ?
#
loop_
_entity_poly.entity_id
_entity_poly.type
_entity_poly.pdbx_seq_one_letter_code
_entity_poly.pdbx_strand_id
1 'polypeptide(L)'
;MAIAPPPYAPAPVVEDFGGWYLRGDIGFSNQKVKDVHYGRESAYSELTSFEQQSAFDTAGIYGIGVGYRLNNWFRADVTGQYRGNANFKATDRFTGTAGGIAYSGIDNYGGSKSEWLVMANAYVDLGTWWCITPFIGAGVGGARVTISNFTDTGTNNLPFTTTSFASAPTGSKWNFAWAAHAGLAYNVNPNLVLELAYSYVNLGEGQTGILSDYTGVTTNNVFKFKDITSHDLKLGVRWNLESPQVYAPPPLIRKG
;
A
#
# COMPACT_ATOMS: atom_id res chain seq x y z
N MET A 1 24.97 -56.95 38.85
CA MET A 1 23.77 -56.22 38.39
C MET A 1 24.08 -55.70 37.00
N ALA A 2 23.32 -56.11 35.98
CA ALA A 2 23.45 -55.51 34.66
C ALA A 2 22.90 -54.09 34.72
N ILE A 3 23.76 -53.11 34.41
CA ILE A 3 23.37 -51.70 34.34
C ILE A 3 22.42 -51.59 33.14
N ALA A 4 21.17 -51.19 33.39
CA ALA A 4 20.22 -50.95 32.32
C ALA A 4 20.81 -49.87 31.38
N PRO A 5 20.73 -50.06 30.04
CA PRO A 5 21.18 -49.04 29.12
C PRO A 5 20.44 -47.74 29.39
N PRO A 6 21.11 -46.57 29.28
CA PRO A 6 20.48 -45.30 29.53
C PRO A 6 19.24 -45.16 28.66
N PRO A 7 18.12 -44.62 29.19
CA PRO A 7 16.92 -44.38 28.41
C PRO A 7 17.30 -43.54 27.19
N TYR A 8 16.92 -44.01 26.01
CA TYR A 8 17.10 -43.28 24.76
C TYR A 8 16.32 -41.97 24.89
N ALA A 9 17.01 -40.86 25.13
CA ALA A 9 16.40 -39.55 25.06
C ALA A 9 15.85 -39.40 23.63
N PRO A 10 14.58 -38.99 23.44
CA PRO A 10 14.11 -38.65 22.11
C PRO A 10 15.08 -37.62 21.54
N ALA A 11 15.60 -37.89 20.34
CA ALA A 11 16.45 -36.92 19.65
C ALA A 11 15.73 -35.58 19.68
N PRO A 12 16.42 -34.45 19.98
CA PRO A 12 15.79 -33.16 19.88
C PRO A 12 15.17 -33.08 18.49
N VAL A 13 13.88 -32.78 18.43
CA VAL A 13 13.21 -32.51 17.15
C VAL A 13 13.97 -31.34 16.57
N VAL A 14 14.82 -31.62 15.58
CA VAL A 14 15.40 -30.57 14.76
C VAL A 14 14.22 -30.05 13.97
N GLU A 15 13.57 -29.01 14.48
CA GLU A 15 12.65 -28.24 13.66
C GLU A 15 13.49 -27.76 12.48
N ASP A 16 13.17 -28.25 11.28
CA ASP A 16 13.81 -27.76 10.08
C ASP A 16 13.36 -26.31 9.92
N PHE A 17 14.24 -25.40 10.31
CA PHE A 17 13.98 -23.98 10.30
C PHE A 17 14.29 -23.49 8.88
N GLY A 18 13.28 -23.57 8.02
CA GLY A 18 13.40 -23.22 6.62
C GLY A 18 12.08 -23.49 5.90
N GLY A 19 11.72 -22.64 4.93
CA GLY A 19 10.85 -23.13 3.87
C GLY A 19 10.10 -22.11 3.05
N TRP A 20 9.80 -22.52 1.82
CA TRP A 20 9.02 -21.72 0.88
C TRP A 20 7.56 -21.64 1.29
N TYR A 21 6.96 -20.47 1.09
CA TYR A 21 5.54 -20.27 1.23
C TYR A 21 4.98 -19.40 0.10
N LEU A 22 3.71 -19.65 -0.22
CA LEU A 22 2.91 -18.75 -1.04
C LEU A 22 2.03 -17.90 -0.12
N ARG A 23 1.77 -16.66 -0.51
CA ARG A 23 0.80 -15.79 0.18
C ARG A 23 -0.18 -15.16 -0.79
N GLY A 24 -1.41 -14.97 -0.31
CA GLY A 24 -2.43 -14.17 -0.97
C GLY A 24 -3.08 -13.25 0.06
N ASP A 25 -3.33 -12.00 -0.34
CA ASP A 25 -3.88 -10.98 0.55
C ASP A 25 -5.06 -10.28 -0.13
N ILE A 26 -6.12 -10.03 0.64
CA ILE A 26 -7.18 -9.10 0.28
C ILE A 26 -7.32 -8.04 1.36
N GLY A 27 -7.75 -6.83 1.01
CA GLY A 27 -7.88 -5.80 2.01
C GLY A 27 -8.46 -4.50 1.49
N PHE A 28 -8.34 -3.48 2.32
CA PHE A 28 -8.78 -2.13 2.02
C PHE A 28 -7.67 -1.14 2.35
N SER A 29 -7.59 -0.09 1.54
CA SER A 29 -6.66 1.03 1.67
C SER A 29 -7.41 2.30 2.05
N ASN A 30 -6.91 3.00 3.05
CA ASN A 30 -7.34 4.35 3.38
C ASN A 30 -6.21 5.32 3.05
N GLN A 31 -6.39 6.07 1.97
CA GLN A 31 -5.31 6.78 1.30
C GLN A 31 -5.43 8.29 1.50
N LYS A 32 -4.29 8.97 1.58
CA LYS A 32 -4.21 10.42 1.70
C LYS A 32 -3.16 10.95 0.74
N VAL A 33 -3.39 12.14 0.23
CA VAL A 33 -2.39 12.97 -0.46
C VAL A 33 -2.17 14.21 0.37
N LYS A 34 -0.92 14.65 0.48
CA LYS A 34 -0.58 15.82 1.27
C LYS A 34 -0.84 17.11 0.49
N ASP A 35 -0.49 17.11 -0.78
CA ASP A 35 -0.54 18.29 -1.65
C ASP A 35 -0.88 17.88 -3.08
N VAL A 36 -1.81 18.60 -3.69
CA VAL A 36 -2.26 18.42 -5.07
C VAL A 36 -2.10 19.76 -5.76
N HIS A 37 -1.16 19.87 -6.68
CA HIS A 37 -0.85 21.18 -7.25
C HIS A 37 -0.72 21.12 -8.76
N TYR A 38 -1.07 22.25 -9.37
CA TYR A 38 -0.88 22.49 -10.77
C TYR A 38 0.61 22.71 -11.06
N GLY A 39 1.12 22.10 -12.13
CA GLY A 39 2.53 22.10 -12.47
C GLY A 39 3.13 23.47 -12.80
N ARG A 40 2.29 24.49 -13.06
CA ARG A 40 2.71 25.87 -13.30
C ARG A 40 2.70 26.67 -12.00
N GLU A 41 3.84 26.69 -11.31
CA GLU A 41 4.00 27.37 -10.01
C GLU A 41 3.63 28.87 -10.05
N SER A 42 3.83 29.55 -11.19
CA SER A 42 3.44 30.96 -11.35
C SER A 42 1.93 31.20 -11.31
N ALA A 43 1.10 30.16 -11.33
CA ALA A 43 -0.33 30.29 -11.10
C ALA A 43 -0.67 30.67 -9.65
N TYR A 44 0.26 30.42 -8.72
CA TYR A 44 0.06 30.65 -7.29
C TYR A 44 0.72 31.94 -6.77
N SER A 45 1.55 32.63 -7.58
CA SER A 45 2.34 33.77 -7.11
C SER A 45 1.52 35.01 -6.74
N GLU A 46 0.35 35.17 -7.36
CA GLU A 46 -0.57 36.28 -7.12
C GLU A 46 -1.61 35.96 -6.03
N LEU A 47 -1.55 34.76 -5.44
CA LEU A 47 -2.44 34.34 -4.38
C LEU A 47 -1.93 34.84 -3.02
N THR A 48 -2.83 35.48 -2.28
CA THR A 48 -2.63 35.93 -0.90
C THR A 48 -3.02 34.85 0.11
N SER A 49 -3.91 33.93 -0.26
CA SER A 49 -4.23 32.74 0.52
C SER A 49 -4.57 31.56 -0.39
N PHE A 50 -4.24 30.36 0.06
CA PHE A 50 -4.58 29.11 -0.62
C PHE A 50 -4.88 28.04 0.44
N GLU A 51 -6.12 27.60 0.48
CA GLU A 51 -6.57 26.50 1.33
C GLU A 51 -6.96 25.33 0.44
N GLN A 52 -6.32 24.18 0.66
CA GLN A 52 -6.61 22.96 -0.06
C GLN A 52 -7.22 21.91 0.86
N GLN A 53 -8.32 21.31 0.42
CA GLN A 53 -8.94 20.17 1.05
C GLN A 53 -9.02 19.03 0.05
N SER A 54 -8.45 17.87 0.38
CA SER A 54 -8.41 16.72 -0.53
C SER A 54 -8.69 15.41 0.20
N ALA A 55 -9.31 14.47 -0.52
CA ALA A 55 -9.65 13.16 0.01
C ALA A 55 -9.62 12.09 -1.09
N PHE A 56 -9.26 10.87 -0.68
CA PHE A 56 -9.53 9.67 -1.45
C PHE A 56 -10.58 8.83 -0.74
N ASP A 57 -11.48 8.24 -1.52
CA ASP A 57 -12.34 7.16 -1.05
C ASP A 57 -11.47 5.89 -0.80
N THR A 58 -11.97 4.98 0.03
CA THR A 58 -11.34 3.67 0.28
C THR A 58 -11.27 2.83 -0.99
N ALA A 59 -10.17 2.11 -1.20
CA ALA A 59 -10.03 1.18 -2.33
C ALA A 59 -9.62 -0.22 -1.87
N GLY A 60 -10.06 -1.23 -2.63
CA GLY A 60 -9.69 -2.64 -2.41
C GLY A 60 -8.23 -2.92 -2.75
N ILE A 61 -7.63 -3.88 -2.02
CA ILE A 61 -6.27 -4.38 -2.25
C ILE A 61 -6.38 -5.87 -2.59
N TYR A 62 -5.62 -6.28 -3.61
CA TYR A 62 -5.50 -7.68 -4.04
C TYR A 62 -4.03 -8.00 -4.25
N GLY A 63 -3.49 -8.90 -3.44
CA GLY A 63 -2.07 -9.21 -3.39
C GLY A 63 -1.78 -10.69 -3.52
N ILE A 64 -0.65 -10.99 -4.16
CA ILE A 64 -0.03 -12.31 -4.16
C ILE A 64 1.47 -12.16 -3.87
N GLY A 65 2.08 -13.22 -3.35
CA GLY A 65 3.51 -13.22 -3.11
C GLY A 65 4.09 -14.59 -2.87
N VAL A 66 5.42 -14.62 -2.93
CA VAL A 66 6.23 -15.80 -2.62
C VAL A 66 7.23 -15.37 -1.57
N GLY A 67 7.37 -16.18 -0.53
CA GLY A 67 8.32 -15.91 0.54
C GLY A 67 9.07 -17.15 0.97
N TYR A 68 10.07 -16.89 1.79
CA TYR A 68 10.88 -17.89 2.42
C TYR A 68 10.98 -17.57 3.90
N ARG A 69 10.71 -18.58 4.74
CA ARG A 69 10.97 -18.51 6.17
C ARG A 69 12.40 -18.95 6.39
N LEU A 70 13.26 -18.07 6.87
CA LEU A 70 14.68 -18.39 7.07
C LEU A 70 14.90 -19.09 8.40
N ASN A 71 14.13 -18.73 9.44
CA ASN A 71 14.16 -19.40 10.72
C ASN A 71 12.83 -19.20 11.48
N ASN A 72 12.77 -19.60 12.75
CA ASN A 72 11.55 -19.50 13.53
C ASN A 72 11.02 -18.07 13.74
N TRP A 73 11.89 -17.05 13.69
CA TRP A 73 11.53 -15.66 13.96
C TRP A 73 11.68 -14.73 12.75
N PHE A 74 12.33 -15.14 11.67
CA PHE A 74 12.62 -14.30 10.51
C PHE A 74 12.10 -14.90 9.21
N ARG A 75 11.40 -14.06 8.43
CA ARG A 75 10.85 -14.40 7.12
C ARG A 75 10.98 -13.21 6.17
N ALA A 76 11.11 -13.52 4.89
CA ALA A 76 11.14 -12.51 3.84
C ALA A 76 10.27 -12.93 2.66
N ASP A 77 9.66 -11.96 1.97
CA ASP A 77 8.88 -12.24 0.76
C ASP A 77 8.97 -11.13 -0.28
N VAL A 78 8.56 -11.48 -1.50
CA VAL A 78 8.27 -10.53 -2.56
C VAL A 78 6.78 -10.60 -2.85
N THR A 79 6.12 -9.45 -2.85
CA THR A 79 4.69 -9.33 -3.16
C THR A 79 4.45 -8.43 -4.35
N GLY A 80 3.45 -8.80 -5.16
CA GLY A 80 2.84 -7.95 -6.17
C GLY A 80 1.39 -7.70 -5.78
N GLN A 81 0.97 -6.44 -5.81
CA GLN A 81 -0.35 -6.01 -5.36
C GLN A 81 -0.98 -5.10 -6.40
N TYR A 82 -2.24 -5.38 -6.76
CA TYR A 82 -3.11 -4.43 -7.43
C TYR A 82 -3.98 -3.74 -6.39
N ARG A 83 -4.05 -2.42 -6.47
CA ARG A 83 -4.84 -1.57 -5.59
C ARG A 83 -5.86 -0.85 -6.45
N GLY A 84 -7.13 -1.11 -6.14
CA GLY A 84 -8.27 -0.72 -6.96
C GLY A 84 -8.48 0.79 -6.99
N ASN A 85 -9.51 1.19 -7.72
CA ASN A 85 -9.87 2.58 -7.91
C ASN A 85 -10.33 3.23 -6.60
N ALA A 86 -9.61 4.27 -6.17
CA ALA A 86 -10.02 5.23 -5.15
C ALA A 86 -10.49 6.51 -5.85
N ASN A 87 -11.74 6.93 -5.61
CA ASN A 87 -12.18 8.22 -6.14
C ASN A 87 -11.43 9.35 -5.43
N PHE A 88 -11.02 10.36 -6.19
CA PHE A 88 -10.39 11.56 -5.71
C PHE A 88 -11.39 12.72 -5.73
N LYS A 89 -11.42 13.48 -4.63
CA LYS A 89 -12.20 14.71 -4.51
C LYS A 89 -11.33 15.74 -3.82
N ALA A 90 -11.26 16.93 -4.36
CA ALA A 90 -10.61 18.04 -3.69
C ALA A 90 -11.30 19.37 -3.98
N THR A 91 -11.10 20.32 -3.08
CA THR A 91 -11.57 21.69 -3.20
C THR A 91 -10.44 22.62 -2.78
N ASP A 92 -10.06 23.52 -3.66
CA ASP A 92 -9.19 24.64 -3.33
C ASP A 92 -10.03 25.90 -3.14
N ARG A 93 -9.71 26.67 -2.11
CA ARG A 93 -10.23 28.02 -1.90
C ARG A 93 -9.07 28.99 -1.85
N PHE A 94 -9.16 30.06 -2.62
CA PHE A 94 -8.06 31.00 -2.73
C PHE A 94 -8.53 32.45 -2.77
N THR A 95 -7.63 33.33 -2.35
CA THR A 95 -7.74 34.77 -2.52
C THR A 95 -6.48 35.27 -3.19
N GLY A 96 -6.58 36.33 -3.97
CA GLY A 96 -5.44 36.91 -4.66
C GLY A 96 -5.72 38.31 -5.17
N THR A 97 -4.75 38.85 -5.91
CA THR A 97 -4.90 40.14 -6.60
C THR A 97 -4.60 39.96 -8.08
N ALA A 98 -5.51 40.42 -8.95
CA ALA A 98 -5.31 40.41 -10.39
C ALA A 98 -5.51 41.82 -10.93
N GLY A 99 -4.46 42.41 -11.53
CA GLY A 99 -4.51 43.78 -12.04
C GLY A 99 -4.83 44.82 -10.97
N GLY A 100 -4.42 44.60 -9.71
CA GLY A 100 -4.71 45.47 -8.56
C GLY A 100 -6.09 45.27 -7.94
N ILE A 101 -6.90 44.33 -8.45
CA ILE A 101 -8.23 44.02 -7.92
C ILE A 101 -8.14 42.76 -7.07
N ALA A 102 -8.57 42.84 -5.81
CA ALA A 102 -8.69 41.69 -4.94
C ALA A 102 -9.83 40.77 -5.41
N TYR A 103 -9.59 39.46 -5.38
CA TYR A 103 -10.57 38.46 -5.78
C TYR A 103 -10.49 37.19 -4.94
N SER A 104 -11.55 36.41 -4.98
CA SER A 104 -11.62 35.07 -4.41
C SER A 104 -12.12 34.07 -5.43
N GLY A 105 -11.68 32.83 -5.28
CA GLY A 105 -12.05 31.73 -6.16
C GLY A 105 -12.15 30.41 -5.42
N ILE A 106 -12.78 29.46 -6.12
CA ILE A 106 -12.92 28.08 -5.69
C ILE A 106 -12.70 27.18 -6.90
N ASP A 107 -11.87 26.16 -6.73
CA ASP A 107 -11.68 25.09 -7.71
C ASP A 107 -12.11 23.77 -7.07
N ASN A 108 -12.86 22.96 -7.81
CA ASN A 108 -13.27 21.62 -7.40
C ASN A 108 -12.68 20.59 -8.36
N TYR A 109 -12.03 19.59 -7.79
CA TYR A 109 -11.36 18.54 -8.52
C TYR A 109 -12.06 17.20 -8.32
N GLY A 110 -12.13 16.45 -9.41
CA GLY A 110 -12.57 15.06 -9.45
C GLY A 110 -11.52 14.19 -10.11
N GLY A 111 -11.47 12.91 -9.74
CA GLY A 111 -10.60 11.95 -10.40
C GLY A 111 -10.72 10.55 -9.83
N SER A 112 -9.91 9.63 -10.34
CA SER A 112 -9.75 8.29 -9.79
C SER A 112 -8.27 7.93 -9.75
N LYS A 113 -7.87 7.17 -8.72
CA LYS A 113 -6.51 6.70 -8.53
C LYS A 113 -6.47 5.19 -8.41
N SER A 114 -5.53 4.54 -9.06
CA SER A 114 -5.23 3.12 -8.87
C SER A 114 -3.72 2.88 -8.85
N GLU A 115 -3.29 1.75 -8.29
CA GLU A 115 -1.87 1.44 -8.18
C GLU A 115 -1.52 -0.01 -8.47
N TRP A 116 -0.32 -0.19 -9.03
CA TRP A 116 0.44 -1.42 -8.89
C TRP A 116 1.55 -1.20 -7.87
N LEU A 117 1.68 -2.11 -6.92
CA LEU A 117 2.70 -2.05 -5.87
C LEU A 117 3.48 -3.37 -5.85
N VAL A 118 4.80 -3.29 -6.01
CA VAL A 118 5.71 -4.44 -5.92
C VAL A 118 6.69 -4.18 -4.79
N MET A 119 6.80 -5.12 -3.85
CA MET A 119 7.54 -4.92 -2.60
C MET A 119 8.36 -6.14 -2.25
N ALA A 120 9.61 -5.93 -1.84
CA ALA A 120 10.39 -6.89 -1.09
C ALA A 120 10.25 -6.56 0.40
N ASN A 121 9.87 -7.55 1.21
CA ASN A 121 9.52 -7.38 2.61
C ASN A 121 10.33 -8.32 3.49
N ALA A 122 10.60 -7.87 4.71
CA ALA A 122 11.18 -8.67 5.78
C ALA A 122 10.33 -8.51 7.03
N TYR A 123 10.16 -9.61 7.77
CA TYR A 123 9.34 -9.64 8.97
C TYR A 123 10.05 -10.40 10.10
N VAL A 124 9.73 -9.96 11.31
CA VAL A 124 10.12 -10.58 12.56
C VAL A 124 8.86 -11.06 13.28
N ASP A 125 8.79 -12.37 13.51
CA ASP A 125 7.74 -13.03 14.28
C ASP A 125 8.14 -13.00 15.76
N LEU A 126 7.29 -12.45 16.64
CA LEU A 126 7.61 -12.10 18.03
C LEU A 126 7.33 -13.22 19.03
N GLY A 127 7.23 -14.47 18.56
CA GLY A 127 6.84 -15.63 19.37
C GLY A 127 5.37 -16.01 19.19
N THR A 128 5.05 -17.26 19.51
CA THR A 128 3.73 -17.85 19.29
C THR A 128 3.09 -18.24 20.62
N TRP A 129 1.86 -17.78 20.85
CA TRP A 129 1.05 -18.13 22.02
C TRP A 129 -0.37 -18.48 21.55
N TRP A 130 -0.91 -19.61 22.01
CA TRP A 130 -2.28 -20.04 21.64
C TRP A 130 -2.50 -20.06 20.12
N CYS A 131 -1.50 -20.51 19.36
CA CYS A 131 -1.44 -20.51 17.89
C CYS A 131 -1.44 -19.13 17.22
N ILE A 132 -1.35 -18.03 17.98
CA ILE A 132 -1.25 -16.67 17.49
C ILE A 132 0.19 -16.19 17.59
N THR A 133 0.70 -15.64 16.49
CA THR A 133 2.06 -15.11 16.37
C THR A 133 1.98 -13.64 15.94
N PRO A 134 2.20 -12.69 16.86
CA PRO A 134 2.37 -11.29 16.50
C PRO A 134 3.62 -11.12 15.64
N PHE A 135 3.58 -10.23 14.66
CA PHE A 135 4.73 -9.93 13.82
C PHE A 135 4.81 -8.44 13.50
N ILE A 136 6.04 -7.99 13.23
CA ILE A 136 6.33 -6.68 12.66
C ILE A 136 7.21 -6.85 11.43
N GLY A 137 7.22 -5.87 10.54
CA GLY A 137 8.08 -5.93 9.36
C GLY A 137 8.20 -4.60 8.65
N ALA A 138 9.02 -4.60 7.63
CA ALA A 138 9.20 -3.47 6.73
C ALA A 138 9.44 -3.97 5.32
N GLY A 139 9.16 -3.11 4.34
CA GLY A 139 9.38 -3.42 2.94
C GLY A 139 9.79 -2.20 2.15
N VAL A 140 10.46 -2.46 1.04
CA VAL A 140 10.86 -1.46 0.04
C VAL A 140 10.55 -1.98 -1.36
N GLY A 141 10.27 -1.07 -2.28
CA GLY A 141 9.91 -1.46 -3.63
C GLY A 141 9.50 -0.29 -4.51
N GLY A 142 8.57 -0.56 -5.42
CA GLY A 142 8.10 0.39 -6.41
C GLY A 142 6.59 0.42 -6.52
N ALA A 143 6.04 1.64 -6.64
CA ALA A 143 4.63 1.87 -6.88
C ALA A 143 4.43 2.57 -8.23
N ARG A 144 3.54 2.02 -9.06
CA ARG A 144 3.02 2.71 -10.26
C ARG A 144 1.69 3.32 -9.93
N VAL A 145 1.69 4.61 -9.58
CA VAL A 145 0.47 5.38 -9.30
C VAL A 145 -0.13 5.86 -10.61
N THR A 146 -1.42 5.62 -10.82
CA THR A 146 -2.17 6.05 -11.99
C THR A 146 -3.31 6.96 -11.57
N ILE A 147 -3.40 8.14 -12.18
CA ILE A 147 -4.51 9.08 -12.02
C ILE A 147 -5.30 9.10 -13.32
N SER A 148 -6.60 8.86 -13.24
CA SER A 148 -7.53 8.84 -14.39
C SER A 148 -8.75 9.70 -14.14
N ASN A 149 -9.47 10.04 -15.22
CA ASN A 149 -10.71 10.81 -15.20
C ASN A 149 -10.61 12.12 -14.42
N PHE A 150 -9.45 12.79 -14.50
CA PHE A 150 -9.21 14.01 -13.74
C PHE A 150 -9.97 15.18 -14.36
N THR A 151 -10.69 15.92 -13.52
CA THR A 151 -11.43 17.12 -13.90
C THR A 151 -11.18 18.24 -12.88
N ASP A 152 -11.22 19.46 -13.37
CA ASP A 152 -11.08 20.69 -12.61
C ASP A 152 -12.19 21.65 -13.05
N THR A 153 -13.02 22.08 -12.11
CA THR A 153 -14.03 23.11 -12.33
C THR A 153 -13.82 24.26 -11.36
N GLY A 154 -13.63 25.45 -11.91
CA GLY A 154 -13.34 26.65 -11.14
C GLY A 154 -14.33 27.78 -11.37
N THR A 155 -14.40 28.66 -10.39
CA THR A 155 -15.03 29.98 -10.54
C THR A 155 -14.37 31.00 -9.63
N ASN A 156 -14.43 32.26 -10.03
CA ASN A 156 -13.95 33.39 -9.24
C ASN A 156 -14.93 34.56 -9.32
N ASN A 157 -14.71 35.59 -8.52
CA ASN A 157 -15.56 36.79 -8.47
C ASN A 157 -14.96 38.01 -9.19
N LEU A 158 -14.00 37.83 -10.11
CA LEU A 158 -13.46 38.94 -10.91
C LEU A 158 -14.56 39.54 -11.81
N PRO A 159 -14.49 40.82 -12.20
CA PRO A 159 -15.53 41.47 -13.03
C PRO A 159 -15.80 40.77 -14.38
N PHE A 160 -14.87 39.95 -14.85
CA PHE A 160 -14.97 39.12 -16.05
C PHE A 160 -15.10 37.64 -15.68
N THR A 161 -15.89 37.32 -14.65
CA THR A 161 -16.03 35.96 -14.09
C THR A 161 -16.09 34.91 -15.19
N THR A 162 -15.06 34.08 -15.26
CA THR A 162 -15.03 32.93 -16.15
C THR A 162 -15.12 31.69 -15.29
N THR A 163 -16.23 30.97 -15.42
CA THR A 163 -16.24 29.56 -15.03
C THR A 163 -15.18 28.84 -15.86
N SER A 164 -14.33 28.08 -15.21
CA SER A 164 -13.30 27.28 -15.87
C SER A 164 -13.68 25.81 -15.81
N PHE A 165 -13.34 25.09 -16.87
CA PHE A 165 -13.34 23.64 -16.89
C PHE A 165 -12.07 23.16 -17.57
N ALA A 166 -11.35 22.26 -16.92
CA ALA A 166 -10.27 21.52 -17.51
C ALA A 166 -10.40 20.03 -17.19
N SER A 167 -9.84 19.21 -18.07
CA SER A 167 -9.71 17.78 -17.86
C SER A 167 -8.32 17.32 -18.26
N ALA A 168 -7.89 16.20 -17.70
CA ALA A 168 -6.64 15.58 -18.08
C ALA A 168 -6.84 14.10 -18.42
N PRO A 169 -6.16 13.58 -19.46
CA PRO A 169 -6.13 12.16 -19.71
C PRO A 169 -5.36 11.44 -18.61
N THR A 170 -5.43 10.11 -18.62
CA THR A 170 -4.76 9.26 -17.64
C THR A 170 -3.25 9.50 -17.63
N GLY A 171 -2.69 9.71 -16.44
CA GLY A 171 -1.25 9.79 -16.21
C GLY A 171 -0.79 8.68 -15.25
N SER A 172 0.40 8.13 -15.49
CA SER A 172 1.01 7.15 -14.60
C SER A 172 2.44 7.55 -14.26
N LYS A 173 2.85 7.31 -13.01
CA LYS A 173 4.20 7.57 -12.54
C LYS A 173 4.70 6.41 -11.68
N TRP A 174 5.94 6.00 -11.91
CA TRP A 174 6.65 5.06 -11.05
C TRP A 174 7.39 5.82 -9.96
N ASN A 175 7.28 5.32 -8.74
CA ASN A 175 7.94 5.88 -7.56
C ASN A 175 8.63 4.79 -6.78
N PHE A 176 9.66 5.18 -6.04
CA PHE A 176 10.09 4.41 -4.89
C PHE A 176 8.95 4.35 -3.87
N ALA A 177 8.74 3.17 -3.30
CA ALA A 177 7.74 2.93 -2.27
C ALA A 177 8.38 2.20 -1.08
N TRP A 178 7.84 2.46 0.10
CA TRP A 178 8.25 1.77 1.32
C TRP A 178 7.03 1.51 2.21
N ALA A 179 7.12 0.50 3.05
CA ALA A 179 6.06 0.14 3.97
C ALA A 179 6.59 -0.30 5.34
N ALA A 180 5.78 -0.05 6.36
CA ALA A 180 5.93 -0.62 7.70
C ALA A 180 4.72 -1.52 7.98
N HIS A 181 4.96 -2.71 8.51
CA HIS A 181 3.97 -3.75 8.71
C HIS A 181 3.87 -4.14 10.18
N ALA A 182 2.67 -4.43 10.63
CA ALA A 182 2.41 -5.11 11.89
C ALA A 182 1.18 -6.01 11.73
N GLY A 183 1.12 -7.11 12.46
CA GLY A 183 -0.02 -8.00 12.35
C GLY A 183 -0.01 -9.18 13.31
N LEU A 184 -1.01 -10.02 13.14
CA LEU A 184 -1.21 -11.25 13.88
C LEU A 184 -1.36 -12.39 12.88
N ALA A 185 -0.58 -13.46 13.07
CA ALA A 185 -0.69 -14.69 12.30
C ALA A 185 -1.31 -15.79 13.16
N TYR A 186 -2.35 -16.45 12.68
CA TYR A 186 -3.01 -17.58 13.31
C TYR A 186 -2.69 -18.87 12.56
N ASN A 187 -2.00 -19.79 13.22
CA ASN A 187 -1.65 -21.09 12.66
C ASN A 187 -2.85 -22.03 12.72
N VAL A 188 -3.54 -22.23 11.60
CA VAL A 188 -4.71 -23.12 11.49
C VAL A 188 -4.25 -24.58 11.54
N ASN A 189 -3.21 -24.89 10.78
CA ASN A 189 -2.53 -26.18 10.77
C ASN A 189 -1.05 -25.96 10.35
N PRO A 190 -0.19 -26.99 10.27
CA PRO A 190 1.22 -26.81 9.94
C PRO A 190 1.49 -26.10 8.59
N ASN A 191 0.59 -26.23 7.62
CA ASN A 191 0.75 -25.67 6.28
C ASN A 191 -0.04 -24.37 6.05
N LEU A 192 -1.10 -24.13 6.82
CA LEU A 192 -2.03 -23.01 6.61
C LEU A 192 -1.98 -22.01 7.76
N VAL A 193 -1.66 -20.76 7.41
CA VAL A 193 -1.64 -19.63 8.33
C VAL A 193 -2.57 -18.54 7.81
N LEU A 194 -3.41 -18.00 8.69
CA LEU A 194 -4.22 -16.82 8.40
C LEU A 194 -3.57 -15.59 9.03
N GLU A 195 -3.58 -14.46 8.35
CA GLU A 195 -2.95 -13.23 8.84
C GLU A 195 -3.93 -12.06 8.85
N LEU A 196 -3.95 -11.30 9.94
CA LEU A 196 -4.52 -9.96 10.00
C LEU A 196 -3.37 -8.98 10.03
N ALA A 197 -3.22 -8.19 8.97
CA ALA A 197 -2.07 -7.31 8.79
C ALA A 197 -2.51 -5.86 8.62
N TYR A 198 -1.85 -4.97 9.35
CA TYR A 198 -1.87 -3.54 9.13
C TYR A 198 -0.60 -3.11 8.41
N SER A 199 -0.71 -2.19 7.47
CA SER A 199 0.48 -1.62 6.80
C SER A 199 0.33 -0.12 6.62
N TYR A 200 1.35 0.62 7.03
CA TYR A 200 1.55 1.98 6.55
C TYR A 200 2.39 1.92 5.29
N VAL A 201 1.95 2.57 4.22
CA VAL A 201 2.62 2.55 2.92
C VAL A 201 2.80 3.96 2.39
N ASN A 202 4.00 4.29 1.95
CA ASN A 202 4.26 5.48 1.13
C ASN A 202 4.36 5.05 -0.34
N LEU A 203 3.54 5.66 -1.19
CA LEU A 203 3.42 5.36 -2.62
C LEU A 203 4.13 6.38 -3.51
N GLY A 204 4.73 7.42 -2.92
CA GLY A 204 5.36 8.52 -3.63
C GLY A 204 4.36 9.47 -4.27
N GLU A 205 4.56 9.80 -5.54
CA GLU A 205 3.83 10.85 -6.23
C GLU A 205 2.91 10.31 -7.36
N GLY A 206 1.84 11.04 -7.65
CA GLY A 206 1.01 10.83 -8.84
C GLY A 206 1.10 12.04 -9.78
N GLN A 207 0.76 11.84 -11.05
CA GLN A 207 0.55 12.95 -11.97
C GLN A 207 -0.55 12.62 -12.97
N THR A 208 -1.28 13.64 -13.40
CA THR A 208 -2.21 13.53 -14.52
C THR A 208 -1.47 13.50 -15.85
N GLY A 209 -2.19 13.24 -16.95
CA GLY A 209 -1.75 13.67 -18.27
C GLY A 209 -1.81 15.19 -18.42
N ILE A 210 -1.48 15.68 -19.63
CA ILE A 210 -1.50 17.11 -19.95
C ILE A 210 -2.93 17.64 -19.90
N LEU A 211 -3.14 18.75 -19.19
CA LEU A 211 -4.44 19.38 -19.08
C LEU A 211 -4.86 20.02 -20.40
N SER A 212 -6.15 19.86 -20.70
CA SER A 212 -6.87 20.60 -21.74
C SER A 212 -8.10 21.27 -21.14
N ASP A 213 -8.35 22.52 -21.55
CA ASP A 213 -9.62 23.17 -21.24
C ASP A 213 -10.79 22.59 -22.05
N TYR A 214 -12.00 23.12 -21.83
CA TYR A 214 -13.20 22.68 -22.54
C TYR A 214 -13.15 22.90 -24.07
N THR A 215 -12.25 23.76 -24.57
CA THR A 215 -12.05 24.01 -26.00
C THR A 215 -11.01 23.06 -26.62
N GLY A 216 -10.34 22.26 -25.79
CA GLY A 216 -9.25 21.37 -26.20
C GLY A 216 -7.89 22.03 -26.26
N VAL A 217 -7.77 23.30 -25.84
CA VAL A 217 -6.47 23.99 -25.75
C VAL A 217 -5.71 23.44 -24.55
N THR A 218 -4.45 23.09 -24.78
CA THR A 218 -3.58 22.55 -23.73
C THR A 218 -2.68 23.62 -23.15
N THR A 219 -2.41 23.51 -21.86
CA THR A 219 -1.45 24.38 -21.16
C THR A 219 -0.06 23.75 -21.08
N ASN A 220 0.13 22.54 -21.62
CA ASN A 220 1.31 21.70 -21.47
C ASN A 220 1.76 21.50 -20.00
N ASN A 221 0.80 21.56 -19.07
CA ASN A 221 1.00 21.36 -17.64
C ASN A 221 0.18 20.15 -17.15
N VAL A 222 0.60 19.59 -16.03
CA VAL A 222 -0.05 18.45 -15.35
C VAL A 222 -0.42 18.85 -13.93
N PHE A 223 -1.38 18.16 -13.32
CA PHE A 223 -1.54 18.17 -11.87
C PHE A 223 -0.64 17.10 -11.26
N LYS A 224 0.04 17.45 -10.16
CA LYS A 224 0.90 16.56 -9.39
C LYS A 224 0.28 16.30 -8.04
N PHE A 225 0.30 15.03 -7.63
CA PHE A 225 -0.17 14.55 -6.34
C PHE A 225 1.07 14.17 -5.53
N LYS A 226 1.41 14.94 -4.51
CA LYS A 226 2.62 14.76 -3.72
C LYS A 226 2.35 14.04 -2.40
N ASP A 227 3.28 13.18 -2.03
CA ASP A 227 3.26 12.41 -0.77
C ASP A 227 1.96 11.62 -0.58
N ILE A 228 1.70 10.68 -1.50
CA ILE A 228 0.59 9.75 -1.39
C ILE A 228 0.95 8.66 -0.38
N THR A 229 0.14 8.55 0.66
CA THR A 229 0.33 7.58 1.74
C THR A 229 -0.94 6.79 1.99
N SER A 230 -0.83 5.61 2.57
CA SER A 230 -1.97 4.74 2.85
C SER A 230 -1.83 4.02 4.18
N HIS A 231 -2.96 3.88 4.87
CA HIS A 231 -3.14 2.94 5.95
C HIS A 231 -3.98 1.77 5.45
N ASP A 232 -3.37 0.60 5.42
CA ASP A 232 -3.96 -0.61 4.86
C ASP A 232 -4.34 -1.58 5.97
N LEU A 233 -5.51 -2.20 5.81
CA LEU A 233 -5.92 -3.35 6.59
C LEU A 233 -6.14 -4.53 5.65
N LYS A 234 -5.47 -5.65 5.92
CA LYS A 234 -5.44 -6.82 5.06
C LYS A 234 -5.73 -8.10 5.84
N LEU A 235 -6.45 -9.00 5.18
CA LEU A 235 -6.57 -10.41 5.54
C LEU A 235 -5.76 -11.22 4.54
N GLY A 236 -4.82 -11.99 5.07
CA GLY A 236 -3.88 -12.80 4.31
C GLY A 236 -4.04 -14.28 4.58
N VAL A 237 -3.72 -15.09 3.59
CA VAL A 237 -3.50 -16.53 3.72
C VAL A 237 -2.07 -16.81 3.30
N ARG A 238 -1.35 -17.56 4.13
CA ARG A 238 -0.03 -18.09 3.83
C ARG A 238 -0.07 -19.62 3.82
N TRP A 239 0.42 -20.19 2.73
CA TRP A 239 0.53 -21.62 2.51
C TRP A 239 2.00 -22.04 2.51
N ASN A 240 2.43 -22.73 3.57
CA ASN A 240 3.78 -23.28 3.69
C ASN A 240 3.88 -24.56 2.86
N LEU A 241 4.84 -24.60 1.94
CA LEU A 241 5.04 -25.71 1.00
C LEU A 241 5.85 -26.86 1.60
N GLU A 242 6.59 -26.58 2.68
CA GLU A 242 7.37 -27.58 3.38
C GLU A 242 6.58 -28.13 4.56
N SER A 243 6.39 -29.44 4.57
CA SER A 243 5.76 -30.18 5.65
C SER A 243 6.79 -30.42 6.76
N PRO A 244 6.45 -30.29 8.05
CA PRO A 244 7.27 -30.92 9.08
C PRO A 244 7.39 -32.41 8.79
N GLN A 245 8.58 -32.99 8.98
CA GLN A 245 8.76 -34.44 8.93
C GLN A 245 7.69 -35.09 9.82
N VAL A 246 6.83 -35.94 9.22
CA VAL A 246 5.89 -36.75 10.00
C VAL A 246 6.74 -37.60 10.93
N TYR A 247 6.57 -37.44 12.23
CA TYR A 247 7.16 -38.36 13.20
C TYR A 247 6.69 -39.78 12.87
N ALA A 248 7.58 -40.57 12.26
CA ALA A 248 7.42 -42.01 12.21
C ALA A 248 7.78 -42.53 13.60
N PRO A 249 6.83 -43.06 14.40
CA PRO A 249 7.21 -43.69 15.65
C PRO A 249 8.25 -44.77 15.36
N PRO A 250 9.31 -44.89 16.18
CA PRO A 250 10.30 -45.92 15.99
C PRO A 250 9.60 -47.29 15.92
N PRO A 251 10.05 -48.21 15.05
CA PRO A 251 9.39 -49.50 14.90
C PRO A 251 9.24 -50.16 16.27
N LEU A 252 8.03 -50.66 16.56
CA LEU A 252 7.74 -51.32 17.83
C LEU A 252 8.68 -52.52 17.98
N ILE A 253 9.75 -52.35 18.77
CA ILE A 253 10.66 -53.43 19.12
C ILE A 253 9.90 -54.33 20.10
N ARG A 254 9.33 -55.43 19.60
CA ARG A 254 8.85 -56.51 20.46
C ARG A 254 10.09 -57.28 20.94
N LYS A 255 10.27 -57.36 22.26
CA LYS A 255 11.19 -58.33 22.86
C LYS A 255 10.70 -59.73 22.50
N GLY A 256 11.53 -60.49 21.78
CA GLY A 256 11.49 -61.95 21.78
C GLY A 256 12.10 -62.51 23.06
#